data_AF-A0A7C3K411-F1
#
_entry.id   AF-A0A7C3K411-F1
#
_cell.length_a   1.000
_cell.length_b   1.000
_cell.length_c   1.000
_cell.angle_alpha   90.00
_cell.angle_beta   90.00
_cell.angle_gamma   90.00
#
_symmetry.space_group_name_H-M   'P 1'
#
loop_
_entity.id
_entity.type
_entity.pdbx_description
1 polymer ?
#
loop_
_entity_poly.entity_id
_entity_poly.type
_entity_poly.pdbx_seq_one_letter_code
_entity_poly.pdbx_strand_id
1 'polypeptide(L)'
;MRTRELLTISLPPRFLKDVEQVAKKEGRTKSELAREALRRYVSEQREWEMLLRYGRQQAKKLGVRSEEDVVRIVKDYRREQAARKAK
;
A
#
# COMPACT_ATOMS: atom_id res chain seq x y z
N MET A 1 20.93 -25.61 -3.57
CA MET A 1 20.05 -24.69 -4.31
C MET A 1 20.52 -23.26 -4.06
N ARG A 2 20.72 -22.43 -5.09
CA ARG A 2 21.00 -20.99 -4.89
C ARG A 2 19.71 -20.30 -4.44
N THR A 3 19.73 -19.71 -3.25
CA THR A 3 18.58 -19.02 -2.62
C THR A 3 18.51 -17.53 -3.00
N ARG A 4 19.44 -17.02 -3.80
CA ARG A 4 19.53 -15.60 -4.19
C ARG A 4 20.05 -15.45 -5.63
N GLU A 5 19.47 -14.49 -6.33
CA GLU A 5 19.93 -13.98 -7.63
C GLU A 5 20.54 -12.59 -7.47
N LEU A 6 21.45 -12.22 -8.39
CA LEU A 6 22.12 -10.92 -8.37
C LEU A 6 21.29 -9.89 -9.15
N LEU A 7 21.07 -8.74 -8.53
CA LEU A 7 20.47 -7.57 -9.15
C LEU A 7 21.49 -6.44 -9.19
N THR A 8 21.95 -6.07 -10.39
CA THR A 8 22.86 -4.93 -10.59
C THR A 8 22.03 -3.70 -10.97
N ILE A 9 22.15 -2.63 -10.18
CA ILE A 9 21.47 -1.36 -10.41
C ILE A 9 22.49 -0.22 -10.41
N SER A 10 22.27 0.76 -11.28
CA SER A 10 23.03 2.01 -11.28
C SER A 10 22.27 3.07 -10.48
N LEU A 11 22.97 3.79 -9.60
CA LEU A 11 22.40 4.86 -8.79
C LEU A 11 23.19 6.16 -9.00
N PRO A 12 22.53 7.32 -9.02
CA PRO A 12 23.23 8.60 -9.02
C PRO A 12 24.21 8.68 -7.84
N PRO A 13 25.45 9.19 -8.02
CA PRO A 13 26.48 9.17 -6.97
C PRO A 13 26.06 9.86 -5.67
N ARG A 14 25.25 10.93 -5.77
CA ARG A 14 24.71 11.62 -4.59
C ARG A 14 23.77 10.71 -3.80
N PHE A 15 22.85 10.03 -4.49
CA PHE A 15 21.91 9.13 -3.85
C PHE A 15 22.58 7.90 -3.23
N LEU A 16 23.64 7.38 -3.87
CA LEU A 16 24.42 6.29 -3.27
C LEU A 16 25.04 6.70 -1.93
N LYS A 17 25.52 7.96 -1.80
CA LYS A 17 26.04 8.48 -0.52
C LYS A 17 24.95 8.52 0.55
N ASP A 18 23.74 8.93 0.18
CA ASP A 18 22.61 8.96 1.12
C ASP A 18 22.26 7.55 1.61
N VAL A 19 22.19 6.58 0.70
CA VAL A 19 21.97 5.16 1.03
C VAL A 19 23.06 4.64 1.97
N GLU A 20 24.33 4.99 1.74
CA GLU A 20 25.44 4.60 2.60
C GLU A 20 25.36 5.20 4.00
N GLN A 21 24.95 6.46 4.12
CA GLN A 21 24.75 7.12 5.41
C GLN A 21 23.62 6.47 6.20
N VAL A 22 22.49 6.18 5.55
CA VAL A 22 21.36 5.49 6.19
C VAL A 22 21.77 4.09 6.64
N ALA A 23 22.39 3.31 5.77
CA ALA A 23 22.86 1.96 6.10
C ALA A 23 23.82 1.97 7.29
N LYS A 24 24.77 2.92 7.32
CA LYS A 24 25.72 3.09 8.44
C LYS A 24 25.01 3.47 9.74
N LYS A 25 24.08 4.42 9.68
CA LYS A 25 23.29 4.86 10.85
C LYS A 25 22.46 3.72 11.45
N GLU A 26 21.96 2.83 10.61
CA GLU A 26 21.14 1.69 11.02
C GLU A 26 21.93 0.42 11.34
N GLY A 27 23.26 0.43 11.17
CA GLY A 27 24.11 -0.74 11.39
C GLY A 27 23.88 -1.88 10.41
N ARG A 28 23.49 -1.58 9.16
CA ARG A 28 23.15 -2.58 8.12
C ARG A 28 24.02 -2.41 6.89
N THR A 29 24.07 -3.44 6.05
CA THR A 29 24.74 -3.36 4.74
C THR A 29 23.84 -2.69 3.68
N LYS A 30 24.46 -2.11 2.63
CA LYS A 30 23.73 -1.55 1.47
C LYS A 30 22.73 -2.55 0.87
N SER A 31 23.15 -3.81 0.75
CA SER A 31 22.33 -4.87 0.17
C SER A 31 21.17 -5.29 1.08
N GLU A 32 21.28 -5.16 2.40
CA GLU A 32 20.17 -5.38 3.32
C GLU A 32 19.13 -4.28 3.20
N LEU A 33 19.57 -3.02 3.27
CA LEU A 33 18.71 -1.85 3.10
C LEU A 33 17.98 -1.90 1.75
N ALA A 34 18.70 -2.18 0.66
CA ALA A 34 18.09 -2.29 -0.67
C ALA A 34 17.07 -3.44 -0.76
N ARG A 35 17.38 -4.61 -0.20
CA ARG A 35 16.43 -5.75 -0.20
C ARG A 35 15.17 -5.45 0.60
N GLU A 36 15.30 -4.77 1.74
CA GLU A 36 14.16 -4.37 2.55
C GLU A 36 13.30 -3.33 1.84
N ALA A 37 13.91 -2.29 1.27
CA ALA A 37 13.21 -1.26 0.50
C ALA A 37 12.44 -1.87 -0.69
N LEU A 38 13.08 -2.75 -1.46
CA LEU A 38 12.44 -3.45 -2.58
C LEU A 38 11.29 -4.36 -2.11
N ARG A 39 11.47 -5.06 -0.98
CA ARG A 39 10.40 -5.89 -0.40
C ARG A 39 9.19 -5.04 -0.03
N ARG A 40 9.40 -3.91 0.67
CA ARG A 40 8.32 -2.99 1.07
C ARG A 40 7.59 -2.43 -0.15
N TYR A 41 8.34 -1.96 -1.15
CA TYR A 41 7.76 -1.47 -2.40
C TYR A 41 6.86 -2.51 -3.06
N VAL A 42 7.33 -3.76 -3.21
CA VAL A 42 6.54 -4.82 -3.85
C VAL A 42 5.34 -5.23 -3.00
N SER A 43 5.47 -5.31 -1.68
CA SER A 43 4.34 -5.66 -0.81
C SER A 43 3.26 -4.59 -0.83
N GLU A 44 3.64 -3.31 -0.73
CA GLU A 44 2.70 -2.18 -0.78
C GLU A 44 1.93 -2.15 -2.10
N GLN A 45 2.61 -2.37 -3.24
CA GLN A 45 1.93 -2.45 -4.54
C GLN A 45 0.91 -3.59 -4.59
N ARG A 46 1.28 -4.78 -4.09
CA ARG A 46 0.36 -5.94 -4.06
C ARG A 46 -0.83 -5.70 -3.13
N GLU A 47 -0.60 -5.13 -1.96
CA GLU A 47 -1.65 -4.79 -1.00
C GLU A 47 -2.62 -3.77 -1.60
N TRP A 48 -2.10 -2.74 -2.25
CA TRP A 48 -2.90 -1.73 -2.94
C TRP A 48 -3.76 -2.34 -4.05
N GLU A 49 -3.17 -3.20 -4.89
CA GLU A 49 -3.91 -3.93 -5.93
C GLU A 49 -5.04 -4.79 -5.34
N MET A 50 -4.78 -5.48 -4.23
CA MET A 50 -5.79 -6.27 -3.54
C MET A 50 -6.94 -5.41 -3.00
N LEU A 51 -6.62 -4.28 -2.36
CA LEU A 51 -7.62 -3.32 -1.85
C LEU A 51 -8.48 -2.76 -2.98
N LEU A 52 -7.86 -2.34 -4.09
CA LEU A 52 -8.58 -1.84 -5.26
C LEU A 52 -9.47 -2.92 -5.89
N ARG A 53 -8.98 -4.16 -5.98
CA ARG A 53 -9.78 -5.29 -6.48
C ARG A 53 -10.99 -5.54 -5.58
N TYR A 54 -10.78 -5.57 -4.26
CA TYR A 54 -11.87 -5.72 -3.30
C TYR A 54 -12.89 -4.58 -3.42
N GLY A 55 -12.44 -3.33 -3.43
CA GLY A 55 -13.29 -2.16 -3.58
C GLY A 55 -14.13 -2.20 -4.86
N ARG A 56 -13.52 -2.55 -6.01
CA ARG A 56 -14.25 -2.73 -7.28
C ARG A 56 -15.32 -3.81 -7.20
N GLN A 57 -15.04 -4.93 -6.54
CA GLN A 57 -16.03 -5.99 -6.34
C GLN A 57 -17.18 -5.53 -5.45
N GLN A 58 -16.91 -4.79 -4.38
CA GLN A 58 -17.96 -4.24 -3.50
C GLN A 58 -18.81 -3.19 -4.22
N ALA A 59 -18.18 -2.28 -4.97
CA ALA A 59 -18.89 -1.29 -5.77
C ALA A 59 -19.85 -1.96 -6.77
N LYS A 60 -19.39 -3.02 -7.46
CA LYS A 60 -20.25 -3.80 -8.36
C LYS A 60 -21.43 -4.47 -7.64
N LYS A 61 -21.19 -5.07 -6.46
CA LYS A 61 -22.24 -5.73 -5.66
C LYS A 61 -23.28 -4.74 -5.13
N LEU A 62 -22.85 -3.55 -4.71
CA LEU A 62 -23.70 -2.51 -4.13
C LEU A 62 -24.27 -1.55 -5.19
N GLY A 63 -23.92 -1.72 -6.46
CA GLY A 63 -24.37 -0.85 -7.55
C GLY A 63 -23.81 0.57 -7.48
N VAL A 64 -22.69 0.80 -6.80
CA VAL A 64 -22.03 2.10 -6.71
C VAL A 64 -21.35 2.43 -8.03
N ARG A 65 -21.78 3.50 -8.69
CA ARG A 65 -21.26 3.92 -10.00
C ARG A 65 -20.63 5.31 -9.97
N SER A 66 -20.97 6.12 -8.97
CA SER A 66 -20.42 7.46 -8.80
C SER A 66 -20.16 7.82 -7.33
N GLU A 67 -19.54 8.97 -7.10
CA GLU A 67 -19.29 9.48 -5.75
C GLU A 67 -20.60 9.85 -5.02
N GLU A 68 -21.61 10.31 -5.76
CA GLU A 68 -22.93 10.63 -5.20
C GLU A 68 -23.62 9.40 -4.60
N ASP A 69 -23.45 8.23 -5.23
CA ASP A 69 -23.95 6.97 -4.69
C ASP A 69 -23.34 6.64 -3.33
N VAL A 70 -22.04 6.92 -3.15
CA VAL A 70 -21.34 6.73 -1.87
C VAL A 70 -21.93 7.66 -0.81
N VAL A 71 -22.11 8.94 -1.13
CA VAL A 71 -22.68 9.93 -0.21
C VAL A 71 -24.09 9.51 0.22
N ARG A 72 -24.92 9.03 -0.72
CA ARG A 72 -26.27 8.52 -0.43
C ARG A 72 -26.21 7.35 0.54
N ILE A 73 -25.43 6.31 0.24
CA ILE A 73 -25.28 5.10 1.08
C ILE A 73 -24.84 5.47 2.50
N VAL A 74 -23.87 6.37 2.64
CA VAL A 74 -23.38 6.82 3.95
C VAL A 74 -24.46 7.57 4.73
N LYS A 75 -25.23 8.45 4.08
CA LYS A 75 -26.33 9.17 4.72
C LYS A 75 -27.42 8.21 5.19
N ASP A 76 -27.82 7.28 4.34
CA ASP A 76 -28.86 6.29 4.65
C ASP A 76 -28.43 5.41 5.83
N TYR A 77 -27.20 4.89 5.81
CA TYR A 77 -26.65 4.12 6.92
C TYR A 77 -26.62 4.91 8.23
N ARG A 78 -26.17 6.18 8.21
CA ARG A 78 -26.15 7.03 9.42
C ARG A 78 -27.56 7.27 9.99
N ARG A 79 -28.57 7.46 9.12
CA ARG A 79 -29.97 7.61 9.55
C ARG A 79 -30.48 6.34 10.22
N GLU A 80 -30.22 5.17 9.64
CA GLU A 80 -30.59 3.88 10.23
C GLU A 80 -29.94 3.67 11.60
N GLN A 81 -28.65 4.00 11.75
CA GLN A 81 -27.96 3.87 13.03
C GLN A 81 -28.52 4.82 14.10
N ALA A 82 -28.88 6.05 13.73
CA ALA A 82 -29.51 6.99 14.66
C ALA A 82 -30.89 6.48 15.11
N ALA A 83 -31.69 5.96 14.19
CA ALA A 83 -33.00 5.37 14.50
C ALA A 83 -32.89 4.14 15.42
N ARG A 84 -31.87 3.30 15.23
CA ARG A 84 -31.59 2.14 16.11
C ARG A 84 -31.17 2.53 17.51
N LYS A 85 -30.45 3.65 17.68
CA LYS A 85 -30.03 4.15 19.00
C LYS A 85 -31.13 4.88 19.76
N ALA A 86 -32.14 5.38 19.06
CA ALA A 86 -33.30 6.05 19.64
C ALA A 86 -34.40 5.08 20.10
N LYS A 87 -34.23 3.78 19.84
CA LYS A 87 -35.12 2.70 20.24
C LYS A 87 -34.50 1.91 21.39
#